data_AF-A0A3A5AZ10-F1
#
_entry.id   AF-A0A3A5AZ10-F1
#
_cell.length_a   1.000
_cell.length_b   1.000
_cell.length_c   1.000
_cell.angle_alpha   90.00
_cell.angle_beta   90.00
_cell.angle_gamma   90.00
#
_symmetry.space_group_name_H-M   'P 1'
#
loop_
_entity.id
_entity.type
_entity.pdbx_description
1 polymer ?
#
loop_
_entity_poly.entity_id
_entity_poly.type
_entity_poly.pdbx_seq_one_letter_code
_entity_poly.pdbx_strand_id
1 'polypeptide(L)'
;MREERLLERIRNAEIDPQRREGGNSARRIRSIMNHLQRILNTKHGSVPIAEDYGMPDFTDLPSAFSNESTHEVERTLRAEILKYEPRLQKVRISFESQKDDILSLRFKVEAQMIGEDGSPISFETVVDAAGKVTVKN
;
A
#
# COMPACT_ATOMS: atom_id res chain seq x y z
N MET A 1 -0.75 16.85 -12.49
CA MET A 1 -0.54 15.39 -12.30
C MET A 1 -1.90 14.75 -12.04
N ARG A 2 -2.25 13.58 -12.62
CA ARG A 2 -3.64 13.06 -12.57
C ARG A 2 -4.03 12.49 -11.19
N GLU A 3 -5.33 12.53 -10.88
CA GLU A 3 -5.92 12.19 -9.57
C GLU A 3 -6.10 10.67 -9.38
N GLU A 4 -6.60 10.01 -10.42
CA GLU A 4 -6.96 8.60 -10.44
C GLU A 4 -6.18 7.84 -11.51
N ARG A 5 -6.08 6.51 -11.37
CA ARG A 5 -5.50 5.65 -12.41
C ARG A 5 -6.41 5.62 -13.64
N LEU A 6 -5.82 5.40 -14.82
CA LEU A 6 -6.57 5.43 -16.09
C LEU A 6 -7.78 4.49 -16.08
N LEU A 7 -7.61 3.26 -15.59
CA LEU A 7 -8.68 2.27 -15.53
C LEU A 7 -9.79 2.66 -14.54
N GLU A 8 -9.45 3.33 -13.44
CA GLU A 8 -10.45 3.84 -12.49
C GLU A 8 -11.26 4.98 -13.11
N ARG A 9 -10.61 5.87 -13.87
CA ARG A 9 -11.28 6.96 -14.58
C ARG A 9 -12.29 6.45 -15.61
N ILE A 10 -11.94 5.39 -16.35
CA ILE A 10 -12.84 4.76 -17.32
C ILE A 10 -14.05 4.17 -16.59
N ARG A 11 -13.81 3.36 -15.55
CA ARG A 11 -14.88 2.76 -14.75
C ARG A 11 -15.79 3.81 -14.10
N ASN A 12 -15.23 4.87 -13.52
CA ASN A 12 -16.03 5.92 -12.85
C ASN A 12 -16.85 6.74 -13.85
N ALA A 13 -16.34 6.95 -15.08
CA ALA A 13 -17.08 7.64 -16.13
C ALA A 13 -18.31 6.86 -16.63
N GLU A 14 -18.29 5.52 -16.55
CA GLU A 14 -19.45 4.67 -16.87
C GLU A 14 -20.50 4.66 -15.74
N ILE A 15 -20.06 4.73 -14.48
CA ILE A 15 -20.94 4.60 -13.31
C ILE A 15 -21.68 5.91 -13.01
N ASP A 16 -21.01 7.07 -13.14
CA ASP A 16 -21.64 8.37 -12.91
C ASP A 16 -20.91 9.51 -13.66
N PRO A 17 -21.40 9.91 -14.85
CA PRO A 17 -20.79 10.96 -15.67
C PRO A 17 -20.79 12.35 -15.02
N GLN A 18 -21.71 12.61 -14.06
CA GLN A 18 -21.89 13.91 -13.40
C GLN A 18 -21.15 14.04 -12.08
N ARG A 19 -20.61 12.95 -11.53
CA ARG A 19 -19.74 12.93 -10.35
C ARG A 19 -18.38 13.62 -10.55
N ARG A 20 -18.25 14.61 -11.43
CA ARG A 20 -16.97 15.31 -11.67
C ARG A 20 -16.52 16.18 -10.49
N GLU A 21 -17.42 16.51 -9.57
CA GLU A 21 -17.15 17.49 -8.52
C GLU A 21 -17.42 16.91 -7.13
N GLY A 22 -16.34 16.52 -6.45
CA GLY A 22 -16.40 16.01 -5.08
C GLY A 22 -15.03 15.52 -4.62
N GLY A 23 -14.23 16.45 -4.08
CA GLY A 23 -12.98 16.24 -3.36
C GLY A 23 -11.89 15.49 -4.13
N ASN A 24 -11.14 16.21 -4.97
CA ASN A 24 -9.94 15.75 -5.69
C ASN A 24 -9.03 14.85 -4.81
N SER A 25 -8.74 15.31 -3.61
CA SER A 25 -7.84 14.63 -2.66
C SER A 25 -8.41 13.30 -2.13
N ALA A 26 -9.70 13.22 -1.82
CA ALA A 26 -10.29 12.01 -1.26
C ALA A 26 -10.34 10.86 -2.27
N ARG A 27 -10.60 11.15 -3.55
CA ARG A 27 -10.56 10.16 -4.63
C ARG A 27 -9.16 9.67 -4.91
N ARG A 28 -8.21 10.61 -4.94
CA ARG A 28 -6.79 10.31 -5.09
C ARG A 28 -6.29 9.39 -3.98
N ILE A 29 -6.63 9.68 -2.73
CA ILE A 29 -6.33 8.82 -1.57
C ILE A 29 -6.95 7.43 -1.77
N ARG A 30 -8.24 7.34 -2.10
CA ARG A 30 -8.91 6.05 -2.32
C ARG A 30 -8.25 5.24 -3.45
N SER A 31 -7.89 5.89 -4.55
CA SER A 31 -7.17 5.28 -5.68
C SER A 31 -5.81 4.72 -5.26
N ILE A 32 -5.06 5.48 -4.46
CA ILE A 32 -3.78 5.04 -3.89
C ILE A 32 -3.99 3.83 -2.98
N MET A 33 -4.94 3.90 -2.04
CA MET A 33 -5.24 2.83 -1.09
C MET A 33 -5.65 1.53 -1.80
N ASN A 34 -6.54 1.62 -2.79
CA ASN A 34 -6.96 0.47 -3.60
C ASN A 34 -5.80 -0.16 -4.35
N HIS A 35 -4.90 0.67 -4.86
CA HIS A 35 -3.74 0.18 -5.57
C HIS A 35 -2.75 -0.53 -4.63
N LEU A 36 -2.43 0.10 -3.50
CA LEU A 36 -1.57 -0.50 -2.47
C LEU A 36 -2.14 -1.83 -1.97
N GLN A 37 -3.44 -1.89 -1.70
CA GLN A 37 -4.12 -3.14 -1.34
C GLN A 37 -3.92 -4.24 -2.40
N ARG A 38 -3.91 -3.91 -3.69
CA ARG A 38 -3.70 -4.89 -4.77
C ARG A 38 -2.24 -5.34 -4.87
N ILE A 39 -1.30 -4.39 -4.88
CA ILE A 39 0.13 -4.74 -4.99
C ILE A 39 0.60 -5.53 -3.80
N LEU A 40 0.28 -5.07 -2.59
CA LEU A 40 0.76 -5.71 -1.37
C LEU A 40 0.18 -7.12 -1.14
N ASN A 41 -0.87 -7.51 -1.88
CA ASN A 41 -1.42 -8.87 -1.87
C ASN A 41 -1.10 -9.67 -3.14
N THR A 42 -0.31 -9.12 -4.05
CA THR A 42 0.19 -9.87 -5.20
C THR A 42 1.49 -10.52 -4.80
N LYS A 43 1.70 -11.81 -5.08
CA LYS A 43 2.98 -12.47 -4.80
C LYS A 43 3.98 -12.22 -5.93
N HIS A 44 5.25 -11.99 -5.61
CA HIS A 44 6.35 -11.98 -6.60
C HIS A 44 6.29 -13.24 -7.49
N GLY A 45 6.64 -13.10 -8.76
CA GLY A 45 6.54 -14.16 -9.77
C GLY A 45 5.13 -14.46 -10.27
N SER A 46 4.07 -13.88 -9.69
CA SER A 46 2.68 -14.08 -10.18
C SER A 46 2.33 -13.24 -11.40
N VAL A 47 3.18 -12.27 -11.77
CA VAL A 47 2.95 -11.35 -12.89
C VAL A 47 3.97 -11.62 -14.00
N PRO A 48 3.56 -12.15 -15.17
CA PRO A 48 4.49 -12.57 -16.23
C PRO A 48 5.36 -11.47 -16.83
N ILE A 49 4.92 -10.21 -16.70
CA ILE A 49 5.62 -9.04 -17.27
C ILE A 49 6.59 -8.37 -16.28
N ALA A 50 6.54 -8.75 -15.00
CA ALA A 50 7.34 -8.17 -13.93
C ALA A 50 7.45 -9.17 -12.77
N GLU A 51 8.56 -9.89 -12.71
CA GLU A 51 8.81 -10.92 -11.69
C GLU A 51 8.89 -10.34 -10.28
N ASP A 52 9.31 -9.09 -10.18
CA ASP A 52 9.48 -8.31 -8.95
C ASP A 52 8.25 -7.45 -8.61
N TYR A 53 7.07 -7.78 -9.17
CA TYR A 53 5.82 -7.09 -8.86
C TYR A 53 5.09 -7.77 -7.71
N GLY A 54 4.86 -7.02 -6.62
CA GLY A 54 4.08 -7.48 -5.47
C GLY A 54 4.92 -7.61 -4.21
N MET A 55 4.52 -8.48 -3.30
CA MET A 55 5.27 -8.79 -2.09
C MET A 55 5.95 -10.16 -2.23
N PRO A 56 7.20 -10.31 -1.75
CA PRO A 56 7.82 -11.62 -1.64
C PRO A 56 7.07 -12.47 -0.61
N ASP A 57 7.27 -13.79 -0.70
CA ASP A 57 6.59 -14.71 0.22
C ASP A 57 7.25 -14.67 1.60
N PHE A 58 6.51 -14.22 2.60
CA PHE A 58 6.96 -14.20 4.00
C PHE A 58 6.56 -15.44 4.79
N THR A 59 5.90 -16.42 4.16
CA THR A 59 5.46 -17.67 4.80
C THR A 59 6.64 -18.53 5.28
N ASP A 60 7.79 -18.42 4.61
CA ASP A 60 9.01 -19.19 4.94
C ASP A 60 9.93 -18.50 5.95
N LEU A 61 9.57 -17.31 6.47
CA LEU A 61 10.35 -16.70 7.54
C LEU A 61 10.14 -17.53 8.82
N PRO A 62 11.18 -18.25 9.33
CA PRO A 62 11.05 -19.16 10.46
C PRO A 62 10.67 -18.45 11.78
N SER A 63 10.65 -17.12 11.75
CA SER A 63 10.23 -16.22 12.80
C SER A 63 9.68 -14.93 12.19
N ALA A 64 8.62 -14.97 11.37
CA ALA A 64 7.98 -13.76 10.84
C ALA A 64 7.64 -12.71 11.93
N PHE A 65 7.59 -13.12 13.20
CA PHE A 65 7.36 -12.31 14.39
C PHE A 65 8.63 -11.94 15.20
N SER A 66 9.84 -12.25 14.72
CA SER A 66 11.08 -11.74 15.31
C SER A 66 11.37 -10.31 14.86
N ASN A 67 12.08 -9.55 15.69
CA ASN A 67 12.46 -8.16 15.39
C ASN A 67 13.28 -8.01 14.10
N GLU A 68 13.99 -9.06 13.66
CA GLU A 68 14.78 -9.04 12.43
C GLU A 68 13.88 -9.15 11.19
N SER A 69 12.89 -10.04 11.23
CA SER A 69 11.88 -10.22 10.18
C SER A 69 10.99 -8.98 10.00
N THR A 70 10.65 -8.28 11.08
CA THR A 70 9.83 -7.05 10.99
C THR A 70 10.55 -5.94 10.24
N HIS A 71 11.86 -5.80 10.43
CA HIS A 71 12.68 -4.85 9.67
C HIS A 71 12.82 -5.22 8.19
N GLU A 72 12.87 -6.52 7.87
CA GLU A 72 12.88 -6.98 6.48
C GLU A 72 11.56 -6.68 5.75
N VAL A 73 10.43 -6.96 6.42
CA VAL A 73 9.09 -6.63 5.91
C VAL A 73 8.95 -5.12 5.73
N GLU A 74 9.41 -4.31 6.70
CA GLU A 74 9.40 -2.85 6.62
C GLU A 74 10.17 -2.34 5.38
N ARG A 75 11.39 -2.84 5.17
CA ARG A 75 12.23 -2.46 4.02
C ARG A 75 11.58 -2.84 2.69
N THR A 76 11.01 -4.04 2.63
CA THR A 76 10.34 -4.54 1.44
C THR A 76 9.11 -3.72 1.11
N LEU A 77 8.24 -3.49 2.11
CA LEU A 77 7.04 -2.68 1.97
C LEU A 77 7.38 -1.26 1.51
N ARG A 78 8.48 -0.68 2.03
CA ARG A 78 8.99 0.62 1.56
C ARG A 78 9.39 0.60 0.09
N ALA A 79 10.16 -0.41 -0.33
CA ALA A 79 10.68 -0.52 -1.68
C ALA A 79 9.54 -0.69 -2.69
N GLU A 80 8.58 -1.56 -2.39
CA GLU A 80 7.41 -1.82 -3.23
C GLU A 80 6.52 -0.58 -3.40
N ILE A 81 6.24 0.14 -2.31
CA ILE A 81 5.44 1.38 -2.36
C ILE A 81 6.15 2.43 -3.22
N LEU A 82 7.45 2.67 -2.99
CA LEU A 82 8.20 3.69 -3.73
C LEU A 82 8.34 3.35 -5.22
N LYS A 83 8.43 2.07 -5.55
CA LYS A 83 8.59 1.61 -6.93
C LYS A 83 7.30 1.67 -7.73
N TYR A 84 6.19 1.19 -7.15
CA TYR A 84 4.94 1.00 -7.91
C TYR A 84 3.85 2.04 -7.63
N GLU A 85 3.99 2.87 -6.61
CA GLU A 85 3.09 4.00 -6.34
C GLU A 85 3.84 5.35 -6.39
N PRO A 86 4.23 5.81 -7.60
CA PRO A 86 5.02 7.03 -7.79
C PRO A 86 4.30 8.32 -7.37
N ARG A 87 3.00 8.25 -7.06
CA ARG A 87 2.25 9.39 -6.48
C ARG A 87 2.58 9.60 -5.01
N LEU A 88 3.28 8.68 -4.35
CA LEU A 88 3.76 8.80 -2.98
C LEU A 88 5.27 9.06 -2.97
N GLN A 89 5.71 9.99 -2.12
CA GLN A 89 7.11 10.28 -1.83
C GLN A 89 7.34 10.34 -0.32
N LYS A 90 8.61 10.36 0.10
CA LYS A 90 9.02 10.47 1.52
C LYS A 90 8.31 9.45 2.43
N VAL A 91 8.15 8.23 1.94
CA VAL A 91 7.51 7.13 2.67
C VAL A 91 8.35 6.77 3.89
N ARG A 92 7.72 6.80 5.07
CA ARG A 92 8.23 6.30 6.35
C ARG A 92 7.28 5.20 6.82
N ILE A 93 7.85 4.12 7.31
CA ILE A 93 7.09 2.99 7.83
C ILE A 93 7.61 2.75 9.24
N SER A 94 6.70 2.57 10.17
CA SER A 94 7.01 2.31 11.57
C SER A 94 6.27 1.06 12.00
N PHE A 95 6.99 0.07 12.51
CA PHE A 95 6.36 -1.10 13.12
C PHE A 95 5.71 -0.71 14.44
N GLU A 96 4.42 -1.02 14.60
CA GLU A 96 3.67 -0.82 15.83
C GLU A 96 3.47 -2.18 16.50
N SER A 97 4.29 -2.45 17.53
CA SER A 97 4.15 -3.68 18.31
C SER A 97 2.86 -3.62 19.13
N GLN A 98 1.86 -4.43 18.78
CA GLN A 98 0.66 -4.57 19.58
C GLN A 98 0.86 -5.70 20.59
N LYS A 99 0.65 -5.42 21.89
CA LYS A 99 0.81 -6.43 22.95
C LYS A 99 -0.29 -7.51 22.93
N ASP A 100 -1.40 -7.24 22.27
CA ASP A 100 -2.60 -8.08 22.30
C ASP A 100 -2.76 -9.02 21.09
N ASP A 101 -2.06 -8.78 19.98
CA ASP A 101 -2.20 -9.58 18.76
C ASP A 101 -0.83 -10.05 18.24
N ILE A 102 -0.43 -11.24 18.70
CA ILE A 102 0.88 -11.84 18.44
C ILE A 102 0.95 -12.42 17.01
N LEU A 103 -0.19 -12.57 16.35
CA LEU A 103 -0.31 -13.23 15.04
C LEU A 103 -0.47 -12.24 13.87
N SER A 104 -0.34 -10.94 14.13
CA SER A 104 -0.37 -9.92 13.08
C SER A 104 0.74 -8.87 13.28
N LEU A 105 1.30 -8.41 12.16
CA LEU A 105 2.27 -7.33 12.14
C LEU A 105 1.55 -6.05 11.70
N ARG A 106 1.57 -5.02 12.54
CA ARG A 106 1.00 -3.71 12.21
C ARG A 106 2.11 -2.73 11.87
N PHE A 107 1.94 -2.04 10.76
CA PHE A 107 2.83 -1.01 10.29
C PHE A 107 2.04 0.28 10.08
N LYS A 108 2.52 1.37 10.66
CA LYS A 108 2.06 2.71 10.33
C LYS A 108 2.86 3.23 9.16
N VAL A 109 2.20 3.63 8.09
CA VAL A 109 2.82 4.19 6.89
C VAL A 109 2.48 5.67 6.81
N GLU A 110 3.50 6.51 6.78
CA GLU A 110 3.40 7.95 6.63
C GLU A 110 4.11 8.36 5.34
N ALA A 111 3.40 9.00 4.42
CA ALA A 111 3.93 9.41 3.15
C ALA A 111 3.45 10.81 2.77
N GLN A 112 4.07 11.39 1.75
CA GLN A 112 3.64 12.65 1.16
C GLN A 112 3.14 12.39 -0.25
N MET A 113 1.96 12.89 -0.61
CA MET A 113 1.48 12.78 -1.98
C MET A 113 2.17 13.82 -2.87
N ILE A 114 2.61 13.40 -4.07
CA ILE A 114 3.19 14.30 -5.06
C ILE A 114 2.07 15.06 -5.78
N GLY A 115 2.04 16.38 -5.63
CA GLY A 115 1.01 17.28 -6.15
C GLY A 115 1.21 18.71 -5.66
N GLU A 116 0.31 19.62 -6.02
CA GLU A 116 0.42 21.06 -5.69
C GLU A 116 0.45 21.31 -4.18
N ASP A 117 -0.32 20.54 -3.40
CA ASP A 117 -0.47 20.77 -1.96
C ASP A 117 0.52 19.96 -1.10
N GLY A 118 1.26 19.02 -1.70
CA GLY A 118 2.18 18.14 -0.97
C GLY A 118 1.54 17.46 0.24
N SER A 119 0.25 17.10 0.19
CA SER A 119 -0.51 16.70 1.37
C SER A 119 0.05 15.42 2.00
N PRO A 120 0.21 15.39 3.34
CA PRO A 120 0.58 14.16 4.03
C PRO A 120 -0.58 13.15 3.96
N ILE A 121 -0.22 11.88 3.88
CA ILE A 121 -1.14 10.75 3.98
C ILE A 121 -0.57 9.77 5.00
N SER A 122 -1.41 9.34 5.93
CA SER A 122 -1.07 8.31 6.91
C SER A 122 -2.08 7.19 6.83
N PHE A 123 -1.62 5.95 6.74
CA PHE A 123 -2.47 4.77 6.74
C PHE A 123 -1.77 3.64 7.49
N GLU A 124 -2.57 2.69 7.97
CA GLU A 124 -2.09 1.48 8.63
C GLU A 124 -2.06 0.33 7.63
N THR A 125 -1.06 -0.53 7.78
CA THR A 125 -0.96 -1.79 7.05
C THR A 125 -0.83 -2.92 8.05
N VAL A 126 -1.72 -3.90 7.97
CA VAL A 126 -1.73 -5.10 8.83
C VAL A 126 -1.40 -6.30 7.97
N VAL A 127 -0.37 -7.05 8.35
CA VAL A 127 0.02 -8.32 7.74
C VAL A 127 -0.38 -9.43 8.71
N ASP A 128 -1.22 -10.36 8.29
CA ASP A 128 -1.60 -11.52 9.12
C ASP A 128 -0.60 -12.68 8.97
N ALA A 129 -0.76 -13.70 9.81
CA ALA A 129 0.06 -14.92 9.77
C ALA A 129 -0.02 -15.70 8.44
N ALA A 130 -1.01 -15.42 7.59
CA ALA A 130 -1.13 -16.01 6.26
C ALA A 130 -0.47 -15.16 5.15
N GLY A 131 0.18 -14.05 5.53
CA GLY A 131 0.81 -13.12 4.59
C GLY A 131 -0.17 -12.21 3.86
N LYS A 132 -1.44 -12.17 4.27
CA LYS A 132 -2.42 -11.25 3.69
C LYS A 132 -2.21 -9.86 4.27
N VAL A 133 -2.15 -8.88 3.36
CA VAL A 133 -1.92 -7.49 3.72
C VAL A 133 -3.23 -6.71 3.67
N THR A 134 -3.56 -5.96 4.72
CA THR A 134 -4.77 -5.11 4.76
C THR A 134 -4.36 -3.67 5.01
N VAL A 135 -4.74 -2.77 4.09
CA VAL A 135 -4.45 -1.33 4.17
C VAL A 135 -5.69 -0.60 4.69
N LYS A 136 -5.57 0.12 5.81
CA LYS A 136 -6.65 0.86 6.47
C LYS A 136 -6.26 2.31 6.66
N ASN A 137 -7.21 3.25 6.54
CA ASN A 137 -7.01 4.68 6.78
C ASN A 137 -7.77 5.11 8.02
#